data_AF-A0AAJ1Y2T6-F1
#
_entry.id   AF-A0AAJ1Y2T6-F1
#
_cell.length_a   1.000
_cell.length_b   1.000
_cell.length_c   1.000
_cell.angle_alpha   90.00
_cell.angle_beta   90.00
_cell.angle_gamma   90.00
#
_symmetry.space_group_name_H-M   'P 1'
#
loop_
_entity.id
_entity.type
_entity.pdbx_description
1 polymer ?
#
loop_
_entity_poly.entity_id
_entity_poly.type
_entity_poly.pdbx_seq_one_letter_code
_entity_poly.pdbx_strand_id
1 'polypeptide(L)' 'MRKNYRLIYKQCFMGEELQDTIMKYNKTIAEMEQSVNDLYSDPHVFSVRYEEVQNDSKV' A
#
# COMPACT_ATOMS: atom_id res chain seq x y z
N MET A 1 -5.08 17.16 3.56
CA MET A 1 -5.46 16.40 4.77
C MET A 1 -4.57 15.17 4.83
N ARG A 2 -3.98 14.85 5.99
CA ARG A 2 -3.16 13.64 6.18
C ARG A 2 -3.97 12.56 6.86
N LYS A 3 -3.76 11.30 6.47
CA LYS A 3 -4.53 10.15 6.93
C LYS A 3 -3.65 8.91 7.05
N ASN A 4 -4.20 7.85 7.63
CA ASN A 4 -3.57 6.55 7.69
C ASN A 4 -4.08 5.70 6.52
N TYR A 5 -3.20 4.89 5.95
CA TYR A 5 -3.51 4.06 4.81
C TYR A 5 -2.96 2.65 5.01
N ARG A 6 -3.64 1.70 4.39
CA ARG A 6 -3.20 0.33 4.22
C ARG A 6 -2.81 0.16 2.75
N LEU A 7 -1.52 -0.02 2.50
CA LEU A 7 -0.95 -0.27 1.17
C LEU A 7 -0.84 -1.78 0.97
N ILE A 8 -1.48 -2.30 -0.06
CA ILE A 8 -1.61 -3.73 -0.33
C ILE A 8 -0.99 -3.95 -1.70
N TYR A 9 -0.08 -4.90 -1.81
CA TYR A 9 0.54 -5.25 -3.08
C TYR A 9 0.61 -6.75 -3.29
N LYS A 10 0.64 -7.14 -4.57
CA LYS A 10 0.84 -8.51 -5.01
C LYS A 10 2.10 -8.62 -5.85
N GLN A 11 2.85 -9.69 -5.64
CA GLN A 11 4.07 -9.99 -6.37
C GLN A 11 4.15 -11.47 -6.75
N CYS A 12 4.85 -11.76 -7.84
CA CYS A 12 5.17 -13.14 -8.22
C CYS A 12 6.55 -13.51 -7.67
N PHE A 13 6.61 -14.51 -6.81
CA PHE A 13 7.88 -15.03 -6.27
C PHE A 13 7.96 -16.54 -6.48
N MET A 14 8.96 -17.00 -7.22
CA MET A 14 9.16 -18.42 -7.57
C MET A 14 7.94 -19.09 -8.24
N GLY A 15 7.13 -18.33 -8.98
CA GLY A 15 5.93 -18.83 -9.65
C GLY A 15 4.66 -18.78 -8.79
N GLU A 16 4.77 -18.37 -7.52
CA GLU A 16 3.64 -18.20 -6.61
C GLU A 16 3.24 -16.73 -6.50
N GLU A 17 1.93 -16.46 -6.42
CA GLU A 17 1.42 -15.13 -6.11
C GLU A 17 1.41 -14.90 -4.60
N LEU A 18 2.17 -13.90 -4.16
CA LEU A 18 2.19 -13.45 -2.77
C LEU A 18 1.47 -12.12 -2.65
N GLN A 19 0.75 -11.92 -1.54
CA GLN A 19 0.13 -10.65 -1.19
C GLN A 19 0.64 -10.17 0.15
N ASP A 20 1.12 -8.94 0.19
CA ASP A 20 1.62 -8.29 1.39
C ASP A 20 0.86 -7.00 1.68
N THR A 21 0.99 -6.52 2.91
CA THR A 21 0.29 -5.32 3.39
C THR A 21 1.19 -4.50 4.30
N ILE A 22 1.25 -3.19 4.03
CA ILE A 22 2.07 -2.21 4.75
C ILE A 22 1.17 -1.11 5.28
N MET A 23 1.27 -0.82 6.58
CA MET A 23 0.61 0.35 7.18
C MET A 23 1.44 1.62 6.93
N LYS A 24 0.80 2.67 6.43
CA LYS A 24 1.39 3.98 6.19
C LYS A 24 0.63 5.03 6.99
N TYR A 25 1.27 5.62 7.98
CA TYR A 25 0.64 6.58 8.89
C TYR A 25 0.92 8.03 8.48
N ASN A 26 -0.06 8.91 8.75
CA ASN A 26 0.06 10.36 8.57
C ASN A 26 0.56 10.76 7.17
N LYS A 27 0.00 10.16 6.12
CA LYS A 27 0.35 10.42 4.72
C LYS A 27 -0.67 11.30 4.02
N THR A 28 -0.20 12.08 3.06
CA THR A 28 -1.04 12.72 2.04
C THR A 28 -1.30 11.74 0.89
N ILE A 29 -2.29 12.03 0.06
CA ILE A 29 -2.57 11.25 -1.16
C ILE A 29 -1.34 11.24 -2.07
N ALA A 30 -0.68 12.38 -2.29
CA ALA A 30 0.53 12.45 -3.12
C ALA A 30 1.67 11.55 -2.61
N GLU A 31 1.87 11.46 -1.29
CA GLU A 31 2.84 10.53 -0.71
C GLU A 31 2.43 9.05 -0.86
N MET A 32 1.12 8.77 -0.91
CA MET A 32 0.62 7.42 -1.20
C MET A 32 0.83 7.05 -2.66
N GLU A 33 0.53 7.95 -3.60
CA GLU A 33 0.82 7.76 -5.03
C GLU A 33 2.32 7.54 -5.27
N GLN A 34 3.20 8.27 -4.57
CA GLN A 34 4.64 8.00 -4.64
C GLN A 34 4.97 6.60 -4.10
N SER A 35 4.39 6.20 -2.96
CA SER A 35 4.61 4.85 -2.40
C SER A 35 4.12 3.73 -3.34
N VAL A 36 3.06 3.99 -4.10
CA VAL A 36 2.57 3.08 -5.14
C VAL A 36 3.59 2.96 -6.27
N ASN A 37 4.09 4.09 -6.78
CA ASN A 37 5.10 4.11 -7.84
C ASN A 37 6.41 3.44 -7.39
N ASP A 38 6.83 3.65 -6.15
CA ASP A 38 8.03 3.03 -5.60
C ASP A 38 7.90 1.50 -5.57
N LEU A 39 6.73 0.95 -5.24
CA LEU A 39 6.49 -0.50 -5.28
C LEU A 39 6.49 -1.06 -6.70
N TYR A 40 5.92 -0.32 -7.67
CA TYR A 40 5.98 -0.72 -9.08
C TYR A 40 7.39 -0.61 -9.71
N SER A 41 8.38 -0.06 -8.98
CA SER A 41 9.78 -0.15 -9.41
C SER A 41 10.36 -1.55 -9.28
N ASP A 42 9.74 -2.43 -8.48
CA ASP A 42 10.07 -3.86 -8.44
C ASP A 42 9.36 -4.59 -9.60
N PRO A 43 10.10 -5.23 -10.52
CA PRO A 43 9.51 -5.91 -11.67
C PRO A 43 8.62 -7.12 -11.31
N HIS A 44 8.71 -7.63 -10.08
CA HIS A 44 7.88 -8.75 -9.63
C HIS A 44 6.52 -8.28 -9.10
N VAL A 45 6.37 -7.00 -8.79
CA VAL A 45 5.12 -6.42 -8.29
C VAL A 45 4.22 -6.07 -9.47
N PHE A 46 3.03 -6.66 -9.51
CA PHE A 46 2.08 -6.50 -10.62
C PHE A 46 0.74 -5.88 -10.21
N SER A 47 0.50 -5.71 -8.90
CA SER A 47 -0.69 -5.03 -8.40
C SER A 47 -0.37 -4.31 -7.12
N VAL A 48 -0.69 -3.02 -7.04
CA VAL A 48 -0.56 -2.20 -5.85
C VAL A 48 -1.83 -1.37 -5.71
N ARG A 49 -2.44 -1.38 -4.53
CA ARG A 49 -3.57 -0.52 -4.16
C ARG A 49 -3.41 -0.04 -2.73
N TYR A 50 -4.03 1.08 -2.39
CA TYR A 50 -4.16 1.49 -1.01
C TYR A 50 -5.61 1.82 -0.67
N GLU A 51 -5.90 1.73 0.62
CA GLU A 51 -7.19 2.11 1.19
C GLU A 51 -6.94 2.96 2.44
N GLU A 52 -7.77 3.98 2.62
CA GLU A 52 -7.77 4.80 3.82
C GLU A 52 -8.23 3.96 5.01
N VAL A 53 -7.47 4.01 6.10
CA VAL A 53 -7.84 3.38 7.36
C VAL A 53 -8.42 4.47 8.24
N GLN A 54 -9.73 4.39 8.48
CA GLN A 54 -10.33 5.19 9.54
C GLN A 54 -9.77 4.70 10.87
N ASN A 55 -9.24 5.61 11.68
CA ASN A 55 -9.07 5.32 13.09
C ASN A 55 -10.50 5.14 13.64
N ASP A 56 -10.96 3.90 13.75
CA ASP A 56 -12.12 3.55 14.55
C ASP A 56 -11.75 3.85 16.01
N SER A 57 -11.86 5.12 16.40
CA SER A 57 -12.04 5.49 17.80
C SER A 57 -13.45 5.05 18.21
N LYS A 58 -13.68 3.74 18.26
CA LYS A 58 -14.78 3.19 19.05
C LYS A 58 -14.35 3.26 20.50
N VAL A 59 -14.81 4.34 21.14
CA VAL A 59 -14.97 4.44 22.60
C VAL A 59 -15.94 3.37 23.06
#